data_AF-A0AAV6Y142-F1
#
_entry.id   AF-A0AAV6Y142-F1
#
_cell.length_a   1.000
_cell.length_b   1.000
_cell.length_c   1.000
_cell.angle_alpha   90.00
_cell.angle_beta   90.00
_cell.angle_gamma   90.00
#
_symmetry.space_group_name_H-M   'P 1'
#
loop_
_entity.id
_entity.type
_entity.pdbx_description
1 polymer ?
#
loop_
_entity_poly.entity_id
_entity_poly.type
_entity_poly.pdbx_seq_one_letter_code
_entity_poly.pdbx_strand_id
1 'polypeptide(L)'
;MEIAEKLLKFKFHILIGFTFSLFIFLICYLAPSFIDILKYFWPLFVSTALFLVAIVVFGRISPPATEAPGEKAGEGLLDYVAGPPEQVQSLLEDAEVEESVKAE
;
A
#
# COMPACT_ATOMS: atom_id res chain seq x y z
N MET A 1 -40.14 27.87 -10.90
CA MET A 1 -39.52 28.01 -9.56
C MET A 1 -38.10 27.44 -9.62
N GLU A 2 -37.11 28.22 -10.05
CA GLU A 2 -35.71 27.75 -10.22
C GLU A 2 -35.02 27.30 -8.91
N ILE A 3 -35.48 27.81 -7.77
CA ILE A 3 -34.92 27.47 -6.45
C ILE A 3 -35.14 25.98 -6.09
N ALA A 4 -36.26 25.40 -6.52
CA ALA A 4 -36.57 24.00 -6.22
C ALA A 4 -35.64 23.01 -6.95
N GLU A 5 -35.24 23.32 -8.19
CA GLU A 5 -34.32 22.49 -8.97
C GLU A 5 -32.89 22.49 -8.42
N LYS A 6 -32.43 23.63 -7.91
CA LYS A 6 -31.11 23.75 -7.26
C LYS A 6 -31.06 22.95 -5.95
N LEU A 7 -32.16 22.93 -5.20
CA LEU A 7 -32.29 22.11 -3.98
C LEU A 7 -32.28 20.60 -4.28
N LEU A 8 -32.96 20.15 -5.35
CA LEU A 8 -32.95 18.73 -5.75
C LEU A 8 -31.53 18.21 -6.05
N LYS A 9 -30.68 19.05 -6.64
CA LYS A 9 -29.28 18.71 -6.91
C LYS A 9 -28.45 18.49 -5.65
N PHE A 10 -28.79 19.19 -4.56
CA PHE A 10 -28.11 19.08 -3.26
C PHE A 10 -28.79 18.10 -2.29
N LYS A 11 -30.03 17.66 -2.55
CA LYS A 11 -30.76 16.73 -1.66
C LYS A 11 -29.96 15.48 -1.36
N PHE A 12 -29.25 14.90 -2.32
CA PHE A 12 -28.41 13.73 -2.06
C PHE A 12 -27.19 14.06 -1.18
N HIS A 13 -26.52 15.18 -1.40
CA HIS A 13 -25.41 15.62 -0.56
C HIS A 13 -25.86 15.90 0.88
N ILE A 14 -27.01 16.55 1.03
CA ILE A 14 -27.61 16.82 2.34
C ILE A 14 -28.10 15.53 3.00
N LEU A 15 -28.73 14.62 2.25
CA LEU A 15 -29.20 13.34 2.77
C LEU A 15 -28.03 12.45 3.19
N ILE A 16 -26.97 12.37 2.38
CA ILE A 16 -25.76 11.60 2.70
C ILE A 16 -25.08 12.20 3.92
N GLY A 17 -24.87 13.52 3.95
CA GLY A 17 -24.28 14.21 5.09
C GLY A 17 -25.10 14.03 6.38
N PHE A 18 -26.42 14.14 6.27
CA PHE A 18 -27.33 13.93 7.40
C PHE A 18 -27.32 12.48 7.90
N THR A 19 -27.38 11.51 6.97
CA THR A 19 -27.34 10.07 7.31
C THR A 19 -26.00 9.72 7.95
N PHE A 20 -24.90 10.22 7.40
CA PHE A 20 -23.56 9.99 7.92
C PHE A 20 -23.38 10.62 9.31
N SER A 21 -23.84 11.85 9.49
CA SER A 21 -23.84 12.52 10.80
C SER A 21 -24.68 11.76 11.82
N LEU A 22 -25.86 11.28 11.43
CA LEU A 22 -26.74 10.52 12.31
C LEU A 22 -26.12 9.16 12.67
N PHE A 23 -25.46 8.52 11.72
CA PHE A 23 -24.76 7.25 11.94
C PHE A 23 -23.59 7.42 12.93
N ILE A 24 -22.79 8.47 12.77
CA ILE A 24 -21.72 8.80 13.74
C ILE A 24 -22.32 9.09 15.12
N PHE A 25 -23.37 9.90 15.18
CA PHE A 25 -24.05 10.22 16.44
C PHE A 25 -24.58 8.95 17.12
N LEU A 26 -25.18 8.05 16.35
CA LEU A 26 -25.68 6.77 16.85
C LEU A 26 -24.54 5.91 17.37
N ILE A 27 -23.43 5.77 16.65
CA ILE A 27 -22.25 5.02 17.13
C ILE A 27 -21.73 5.61 18.44
N CYS A 28 -21.58 6.93 18.52
CA CYS A 28 -21.09 7.60 19.73
C CYS A 28 -22.04 7.47 20.92
N TYR A 29 -23.36 7.46 20.69
CA TYR A 29 -24.37 7.44 21.75
C TYR A 29 -24.74 6.03 22.20
N LEU A 30 -24.85 5.08 21.26
CA LEU A 30 -25.23 3.69 21.55
C LEU A 30 -24.07 2.87 22.13
N ALA A 31 -22.83 3.24 21.81
CA ALA A 31 -21.63 2.60 22.32
C ALA A 31 -20.79 3.60 23.15
N PRO A 32 -21.04 3.73 24.47
CA PRO A 32 -20.18 4.52 25.35
C PRO A 32 -18.71 4.09 25.28
N SER A 33 -18.46 2.83 24.95
CA SER A 33 -17.12 2.22 24.80
C SER A 33 -16.44 2.47 23.45
N PHE A 34 -17.14 2.95 22.40
CA PHE A 34 -16.50 3.12 21.09
C PHE A 34 -15.40 4.18 21.14
N ILE A 35 -15.59 5.20 21.98
CA ILE A 35 -14.55 6.21 22.25
C ILE A 35 -13.37 5.60 23.01
N ASP A 36 -13.59 4.68 23.94
CA ASP A 36 -12.52 4.00 24.67
C ASP A 36 -11.72 3.05 23.77
N ILE A 37 -12.41 2.38 22.86
CA ILE A 37 -11.83 1.56 21.79
C ILE A 37 -10.98 2.46 20.87
N LEU A 38 -11.52 3.59 20.42
CA LEU A 38 -10.74 4.57 19.63
C LEU A 38 -9.51 5.09 20.38
N LYS A 39 -9.60 5.30 21.70
CA LYS A 39 -8.44 5.66 22.53
C LYS A 39 -7.42 4.52 22.59
N TYR A 40 -7.86 3.27 22.73
CA TYR A 40 -6.97 2.10 22.75
C TYR A 40 -6.25 1.91 21.40
N PHE A 41 -6.95 2.12 20.29
CA PHE A 41 -6.39 2.01 18.95
C PHE A 41 -5.74 3.30 18.43
N TRP A 42 -5.86 4.42 19.15
CA TRP A 42 -5.22 5.70 18.82
C TRP A 42 -3.74 5.57 18.46
N PRO A 43 -2.88 4.90 19.25
CA PRO A 43 -1.47 4.70 18.89
C PRO A 43 -1.28 4.00 17.54
N LEU A 44 -2.13 3.02 17.21
CA LEU A 44 -2.08 2.34 15.92
C LEU A 44 -2.43 3.29 14.78
N PHE A 45 -3.53 4.05 14.92
CA PHE A 45 -3.93 5.05 13.93
C PHE A 45 -2.86 6.12 13.72
N VAL A 46 -2.25 6.62 14.79
CA VAL A 46 -1.15 7.60 14.72
C VAL A 46 0.04 7.01 14.00
N SER A 47 0.45 5.78 14.31
CA SER A 47 1.56 5.12 13.64
C SER A 47 1.29 4.91 12.15
N THR A 48 0.09 4.47 11.79
CA THR A 48 -0.30 4.29 10.39
C THR A 48 -0.35 5.63 9.66
N ALA A 49 -0.92 6.67 10.26
CA ALA A 49 -0.96 8.00 9.66
C ALA A 49 0.46 8.56 9.42
N LEU A 50 1.34 8.44 10.42
CA LEU A 50 2.73 8.89 10.30
C LEU A 50 3.48 8.10 9.23
N PHE A 51 3.26 6.78 9.14
CA PHE A 51 3.82 5.94 8.10
C PHE A 51 3.34 6.34 6.69
N LEU A 52 2.04 6.60 6.51
CA LEU A 52 1.49 7.08 5.24
C LEU A 52 2.05 8.46 4.87
N VAL A 53 2.16 9.37 5.84
CA VAL A 53 2.80 10.67 5.63
C VAL A 53 4.24 10.47 5.19
N ALA A 54 5.00 9.59 5.84
CA ALA A 54 6.36 9.27 5.44
C ALA A 54 6.42 8.73 4.00
N ILE A 55 5.56 7.79 3.62
CA ILE A 55 5.47 7.27 2.24
C ILE A 55 5.23 8.41 1.24
N VAL A 56 4.26 9.27 1.51
CA VAL A 56 3.92 10.39 0.63
C VAL A 56 5.08 11.38 0.52
N VAL A 57 5.73 11.68 1.64
CA VAL A 57 6.88 12.58 1.71
C VAL A 57 8.06 11.99 0.95
N PHE A 58 8.43 10.72 1.18
CA PHE A 58 9.49 10.04 0.42
C PHE A 58 9.16 9.94 -1.07
N GLY A 59 7.91 9.63 -1.43
CA GLY A 59 7.47 9.63 -2.82
C GLY A 59 7.52 11.00 -3.49
N ARG A 60 7.39 12.09 -2.73
CA ARG A 60 7.49 13.47 -3.25
C ARG A 60 8.92 14.00 -3.32
N ILE A 61 9.80 13.57 -2.43
CA ILE A 61 11.20 13.99 -2.40
C ILE A 61 12.06 13.11 -3.32
N SER A 62 11.61 11.89 -3.64
CA SER A 62 12.27 11.05 -4.63
C SER A 62 12.33 11.79 -5.96
N PRO A 63 13.51 11.89 -6.60
CA PRO A 63 13.61 12.33 -7.98
C PRO A 63 12.60 11.54 -8.81
N PRO A 64 11.85 12.18 -9.73
CA PRO A 64 11.01 11.45 -10.65
C PRO A 64 11.92 10.46 -11.38
N ALA A 65 11.60 9.18 -11.30
CA ALA A 65 12.28 8.18 -12.09
C ALA A 65 12.22 8.66 -13.56
N THR A 66 13.39 8.90 -14.15
CA THR A 66 13.51 9.34 -15.55
C THR A 66 12.97 8.28 -16.53
N GLU A 67 12.70 7.08 -16.05
CA GLU A 67 12.02 6.00 -16.75
C GLU A 67 10.66 5.66 -16.11
N ALA A 68 9.70 5.32 -16.97
CA ALA A 68 8.32 5.00 -16.63
C ALA A 68 8.19 4.11 -15.38
N PRO A 69 7.18 4.36 -14.52
CA PRO A 69 6.97 3.60 -13.30
C PRO A 69 6.51 2.19 -13.66
N GLY A 70 7.44 1.24 -13.70
CA GLY A 70 7.08 -0.18 -13.81
C GLY A 70 8.17 -1.10 -14.34
N GLU A 71 9.03 -0.62 -15.25
CA GLU A 71 9.85 -1.57 -16.03
C GLU A 71 11.24 -1.81 -15.43
N LYS A 72 11.93 -0.76 -14.95
CA LYS A 72 13.32 -0.89 -14.45
C LYS A 72 13.49 -0.89 -12.95
N ALA A 73 12.43 -0.57 -12.19
CA ALA A 73 12.52 -0.45 -10.73
C ALA A 73 12.79 -1.80 -10.02
N GLY A 74 12.45 -2.93 -10.67
CA GLY A 74 12.66 -4.27 -10.13
C GLY A 74 13.87 -5.01 -10.71
N GLU A 75 14.48 -4.51 -11.79
CA GLU A 75 15.58 -5.18 -12.49
C GLU A 75 16.83 -5.32 -11.61
N GLY A 76 17.12 -4.33 -10.75
CA GLY A 76 18.24 -4.41 -9.82
C GLY A 76 18.06 -5.46 -8.71
N LEU A 77 16.82 -5.82 -8.35
CA LEU A 77 16.55 -6.91 -7.41
C LEU A 77 16.59 -8.27 -8.11
N LEU A 78 16.15 -8.34 -9.37
CA LEU A 78 16.20 -9.57 -10.16
C LEU A 78 17.65 -9.96 -10.49
N ASP A 79 18.50 -9.01 -10.84
CA ASP A 79 19.92 -9.26 -11.14
C ASP A 79 20.70 -9.71 -9.90
N TYR A 80 20.36 -9.16 -8.72
CA TYR A 80 20.93 -9.59 -7.44
C TYR A 80 20.53 -11.02 -7.04
N VAL A 81 19.32 -11.46 -7.38
CA VAL A 81 18.81 -12.81 -7.08
C VAL A 81 19.25 -13.82 -8.14
N ALA A 82 19.36 -13.41 -9.41
CA ALA A 82 19.73 -14.28 -10.52
C ALA A 82 21.22 -14.70 -10.45
N GLY A 83 22.08 -13.87 -9.85
CA GLY A 83 23.51 -14.12 -9.76
C GLY A 83 24.21 -13.96 -11.13
N PRO A 84 25.51 -13.61 -11.15
CA PRO A 84 26.24 -13.47 -12.41
C PRO A 84 26.26 -14.80 -13.17
N PRO A 85 25.96 -14.80 -14.49
CA PRO A 85 25.85 -16.03 -15.28
C PRO A 85 27.15 -16.84 -15.29
N GLU A 86 28.31 -16.21 -15.06
CA GLU A 86 29.60 -16.92 -15.00
C GLU A 86 29.71 -17.88 -13.80
N GLN A 87 29.00 -17.62 -12.69
CA GLN A 87 29.07 -18.43 -11.47
C GLN A 87 28.13 -19.65 -11.51
N VAL A 88 27.04 -19.55 -12.26
CA VAL A 88 26.09 -20.65 -12.45
C VAL A 88 26.64 -21.66 -13.46
N GLN A 89 27.33 -21.19 -14.51
CA GLN A 89 27.91 -22.07 -15.52
C GLN A 89 29.05 -22.94 -14.95
N SER A 90 29.93 -22.38 -14.11
CA SER A 90 31.03 -23.14 -13.49
C SER A 90 30.53 -24.22 -12.52
N LEU A 91 29.45 -23.95 -11.78
CA LEU A 91 28.87 -24.93 -10.85
C LEU A 91 28.18 -26.11 -11.56
N LEU A 92 27.68 -25.91 -12.77
CA LEU A 92 27.08 -26.98 -13.57
C LEU A 92 28.15 -27.85 -14.23
N GLU A 93 29.27 -27.25 -14.68
CA GLU A 93 30.42 -28.01 -15.20
C GLU A 93 31.07 -28.86 -14.10
N ASP A 94 31.20 -28.33 -12.88
CA ASP A 94 31.74 -29.08 -11.75
C ASP A 94 30.82 -30.24 -11.32
N ALA A 95 29.50 -30.08 -11.45
CA ALA A 95 28.51 -31.12 -11.11
C ALA A 95 28.45 -32.27 -12.12
N GLU A 96 28.57 -32.00 -13.43
CA GLU A 96 28.63 -33.04 -14.47
C GLU A 96 29.91 -33.89 -14.37
N VAL A 97 31.03 -33.27 -13.96
CA VAL A 97 32.30 -33.99 -13.76
C VAL A 97 32.22 -34.90 -12.53
N GLU A 98 31.54 -34.49 -11.45
CA GLU A 98 31.40 -35.31 -10.25
C GLU A 98 30.47 -36.53 -10.45
N GLU A 99 29.43 -36.39 -11.28
CA GLU A 99 28.49 -37.49 -11.57
C GLU A 99 29.11 -38.56 -12.47
N SER A 100 29.94 -38.18 -13.44
CA SER A 100 30.62 -39.12 -14.35
C SER A 100 31.73 -39.95 -13.67
N VAL A 101 32.42 -39.40 -12.66
CA VAL A 101 33.46 -40.12 -11.89
C VAL A 101 32.88 -41.16 -10.93
N LYS A 102 31.60 -41.04 -10.55
CA LYS A 102 30.94 -41.96 -9.62
C LYS A 102 30.26 -43.16 -10.29
N ALA A 103 30.16 -43.13 -11.63
CA ALA A 103 29.49 -44.16 -12.43
C ALA A 103 30.45 -45.22 -13.02
N GLU A 104 31.77 -45.06 -12.83
CA GLU A 104 32.82 -46.02 -13.22
C GLU A 104 33.34 -46.81 -12.02
#